data_AF-A0A5J6ZCM4-F1
#
_entry.id   AF-A0A5J6ZCM4-F1
#
_cell.length_a   1.000
_cell.length_b   1.000
_cell.length_c   1.000
_cell.angle_alpha   90.00
_cell.angle_beta   90.00
_cell.angle_gamma   90.00
#
_symmetry.space_group_name_H-M   'P 1'
#
loop_
_entity.id
_entity.type
_entity.pdbx_description
1 polymer ?
#
loop_
_entity_poly.entity_id
_entity_poly.type
_entity_poly.pdbx_seq_one_letter_code
_entity_poly.pdbx_strand_id
1 'polypeptide(L)'
;MSNRRRPRRTVHRRAAPPSSSPDATPSPAPSPQPKADTFPSVEEAPLVTLSIVTSGIHPTTARLVALSVVFYSEGHEELASWTRHLNPGEDAGPWHLHGYQPSDLAQSLGFVSSSELVREALDGRTVILHQAGYTWGFITHEFKRAQRSANRGRRGRGRNRPARKVPTPNPVEIIDTLATARRQSTECYDFRLRAIVDSYNTGPHALQAPAEALPDVGAVASVERGKIDPDTLLEADARLTMALYDAQLKAAGVGAGMIEKIDPANLTSDMFGLQRSKVRVDAANAPRPHENPGPWKQGGKLVQGMEFVVSPDVSAEPDEIIGRGVAAGLVYSEKLNRRSSLVVCNTTTDLRGKAMHAERKNIPLIDDSLFLELLDDVEAGTEAATPASPQAGVRPATQGMSTPRRSNPRSNPRNRSGNRIPEPQKGGNRRRKRRRSNG
;
A
#
# COMPACT_ATOMS: atom_id res chain seq x y z
N MET A 1 -41.39 77.16 -12.24
CA MET A 1 -41.05 77.48 -13.64
C MET A 1 -39.55 77.60 -13.79
N SER A 2 -38.90 76.69 -14.52
CA SER A 2 -37.83 77.00 -15.49
C SER A 2 -37.19 75.70 -15.97
N ASN A 3 -37.57 75.31 -17.18
CA ASN A 3 -37.07 74.17 -17.95
C ASN A 3 -35.60 74.36 -18.34
N ARG A 4 -34.72 73.42 -17.97
CA ARG A 4 -33.43 73.26 -18.64
C ARG A 4 -33.49 72.09 -19.63
N ARG A 5 -33.63 72.46 -20.91
CA ARG A 5 -33.53 71.58 -22.09
C ARG A 5 -32.14 70.94 -22.16
N ARG A 6 -32.10 69.61 -22.34
CA ARG A 6 -30.90 68.85 -22.75
C ARG A 6 -30.71 68.95 -24.27
N PRO A 7 -29.46 68.98 -24.79
CA PRO A 7 -29.19 69.06 -26.22
C PRO A 7 -29.39 67.70 -26.92
N ARG A 8 -29.87 67.78 -28.18
CA ARG A 8 -30.10 66.67 -29.11
C ARG A 8 -28.79 65.95 -29.44
N ARG A 9 -28.80 64.62 -29.34
CA ARG A 9 -27.71 63.73 -29.75
C ARG A 9 -27.97 63.29 -31.19
N THR A 10 -26.98 63.52 -32.05
CA THR A 10 -26.92 63.11 -33.47
C THR A 10 -27.04 61.60 -33.62
N VAL A 11 -27.90 61.17 -34.54
CA VAL A 11 -28.13 59.75 -34.87
C VAL A 11 -27.07 59.33 -35.89
N HIS A 12 -26.09 58.52 -35.44
CA HIS A 12 -25.22 57.81 -36.37
C HIS A 12 -25.98 56.60 -36.94
N ARG A 13 -26.24 56.65 -38.25
CA ARG A 13 -26.82 55.57 -39.06
C ARG A 13 -25.84 54.39 -39.02
N ARG A 14 -26.24 53.30 -38.38
CA ARG A 14 -25.47 52.06 -38.26
C ARG A 14 -25.44 51.36 -39.63
N ALA A 15 -24.25 51.08 -40.16
CA ALA A 15 -24.07 50.32 -41.39
C ALA A 15 -24.56 48.86 -41.21
N ALA A 16 -25.09 48.29 -42.29
CA ALA A 16 -25.54 46.91 -42.36
C ALA A 16 -24.37 45.91 -42.19
N PRO A 17 -24.60 44.74 -41.59
CA PRO A 17 -23.55 43.73 -41.45
C PRO A 17 -23.23 43.07 -42.82
N PRO A 18 -21.97 42.71 -43.09
CA PRO A 18 -21.62 41.99 -44.31
C PRO A 18 -22.15 40.55 -44.30
N SER A 19 -22.53 40.10 -45.49
CA SER A 19 -22.99 38.75 -45.83
C SER A 19 -21.93 37.68 -45.58
N SER A 20 -22.42 36.50 -45.18
CA SER A 20 -21.69 35.27 -44.81
C SER A 20 -20.75 34.73 -45.89
N SER A 21 -19.48 34.52 -45.51
CA SER A 21 -18.53 33.66 -46.22
C SER A 21 -18.72 32.18 -45.80
N PRO A 22 -18.63 31.20 -46.71
CA PRO A 22 -18.77 29.78 -46.39
C PRO A 22 -17.38 29.17 -46.15
N ASP A 23 -16.74 29.47 -45.02
CA ASP A 23 -15.63 28.66 -44.53
C ASP A 23 -15.42 28.94 -43.03
N ALA A 24 -16.28 28.35 -42.20
CA ALA A 24 -16.15 28.37 -40.75
C ALA A 24 -15.99 26.94 -40.27
N THR A 25 -14.77 26.58 -39.89
CA THR A 25 -14.46 25.38 -39.13
C THR A 25 -15.35 25.34 -37.88
N PRO A 26 -16.01 24.21 -37.57
CA PRO A 26 -16.90 24.14 -36.42
C PRO A 26 -16.09 24.37 -35.14
N SER A 27 -16.56 25.30 -34.30
CA SER A 27 -16.06 25.43 -32.93
C SER A 27 -16.14 24.09 -32.22
N PRO A 28 -15.12 23.69 -31.43
CA PRO A 28 -15.15 22.42 -30.71
C PRO A 28 -16.38 22.41 -29.78
N ALA A 29 -17.12 21.30 -29.83
CA ALA A 29 -18.25 21.07 -28.95
C ALA A 29 -17.83 21.27 -27.48
N PRO A 30 -18.72 21.78 -26.60
CA PRO A 30 -18.43 21.83 -25.17
C PRO A 30 -18.06 20.42 -24.69
N SER A 31 -16.97 20.32 -23.92
CA SER A 31 -16.49 19.07 -23.34
C SER A 31 -17.65 18.33 -22.66
N PRO A 32 -17.82 17.01 -22.89
CA PRO A 32 -18.89 16.26 -22.26
C PRO A 32 -18.79 16.43 -20.75
N GLN A 33 -19.88 16.84 -20.11
CA GLN A 33 -19.96 16.81 -18.65
C GLN A 33 -19.76 15.35 -18.19
N PRO A 34 -18.99 15.09 -17.12
CA PRO A 34 -18.76 13.73 -16.68
C PRO A 34 -20.11 13.08 -16.36
N LYS A 35 -20.41 11.97 -17.02
CA LYS A 35 -21.53 11.10 -16.64
C LYS A 35 -21.35 10.78 -15.16
N ALA A 36 -22.43 10.85 -14.37
CA ALA A 36 -22.38 10.38 -13.00
C ALA A 36 -21.89 8.93 -13.02
N ASP A 37 -20.82 8.64 -12.27
CA ASP A 37 -20.33 7.27 -12.11
C ASP A 37 -21.48 6.44 -11.52
N THR A 38 -22.08 5.60 -12.35
CA THR A 38 -23.18 4.71 -11.95
C THR A 38 -22.64 3.30 -12.07
N PHE A 39 -22.57 2.59 -10.94
CA PHE A 39 -22.04 1.23 -10.90
C PHE A 39 -23.17 0.20 -11.05
N PRO A 40 -22.89 -0.99 -11.63
CA PRO A 40 -23.83 -2.10 -11.58
C PRO A 40 -24.21 -2.44 -10.13
N SER A 41 -25.43 -2.92 -9.92
CA SER A 41 -25.88 -3.37 -8.60
C SER A 41 -25.02 -4.53 -8.06
N VAL A 42 -25.11 -4.81 -6.76
CA VAL A 42 -24.39 -5.95 -6.15
C VAL A 42 -24.92 -7.27 -6.70
N GLU A 43 -26.21 -7.32 -7.02
CA GLU A 43 -26.88 -8.48 -7.59
C GLU A 43 -26.44 -8.75 -9.04
N GLU A 44 -26.25 -7.69 -9.85
CA GLU A 44 -25.74 -7.82 -11.22
C GLU A 44 -24.24 -8.14 -11.23
N ALA A 45 -23.46 -7.45 -10.39
CA ALA A 45 -22.01 -7.59 -10.31
C ALA A 45 -21.55 -7.98 -8.89
N PRO A 46 -21.72 -9.25 -8.48
CA PRO A 46 -21.33 -9.70 -7.14
C PRO A 46 -19.81 -9.83 -6.96
N LEU A 47 -19.03 -9.86 -8.06
CA LEU A 47 -17.58 -9.93 -8.02
C LEU A 47 -16.94 -8.66 -8.59
N VAL A 48 -15.82 -8.25 -7.99
CA VAL A 48 -14.97 -7.18 -8.51
C VAL A 48 -13.50 -7.56 -8.42
N THR A 49 -12.71 -7.14 -9.40
CA THR A 49 -11.25 -7.06 -9.23
C THR A 49 -10.83 -5.64 -8.93
N LEU A 50 -9.74 -5.49 -8.18
CA LEU A 50 -9.18 -4.19 -7.84
C LEU A 50 -7.66 -4.20 -7.99
N SER A 51 -7.17 -3.29 -8.83
CA SER A 51 -5.75 -2.97 -8.96
C SER A 51 -5.48 -1.55 -8.47
N ILE A 52 -4.30 -1.33 -7.88
CA ILE A 52 -3.93 -0.05 -7.29
C ILE A 52 -2.53 0.41 -7.72
N VAL A 53 -2.35 1.72 -7.71
CA VAL A 53 -1.05 2.39 -7.84
C VAL A 53 -0.81 3.24 -6.61
N THR A 54 0.41 3.22 -6.08
CA THR A 54 0.76 3.85 -4.81
C THR A 54 2.06 4.64 -4.91
N SER A 55 2.26 5.57 -3.98
CA SER A 55 3.51 6.36 -3.88
C SER A 55 4.65 5.62 -3.18
N GLY A 56 4.44 4.37 -2.74
CA GLY A 56 5.43 3.62 -1.97
C GLY A 56 4.92 2.28 -1.46
N ILE A 57 5.73 1.60 -0.64
CA ILE A 57 5.52 0.19 -0.32
C ILE A 57 4.74 -0.08 0.98
N HIS A 58 4.41 0.94 1.78
CA HIS A 58 3.78 0.77 3.10
C HIS A 58 2.55 1.68 3.27
N PRO A 59 1.35 1.14 3.54
CA PRO A 59 0.13 1.93 3.75
C PRO A 59 0.21 2.99 4.86
N THR A 60 1.03 2.78 5.90
CA THR A 60 1.21 3.75 6.99
C THR A 60 1.95 5.01 6.58
N THR A 61 2.86 4.92 5.61
CA THR A 61 3.75 6.03 5.22
C THR A 61 3.57 6.52 3.78
N ALA A 62 2.94 5.72 2.92
CA ALA A 62 2.67 6.06 1.53
C ALA A 62 1.16 6.30 1.28
N ARG A 63 0.82 6.64 0.03
CA ARG A 63 -0.53 7.03 -0.41
C ARG A 63 -0.98 6.22 -1.60
N LEU A 64 -2.30 6.04 -1.68
CA LEU A 64 -2.96 5.57 -2.89
C LEU A 64 -2.97 6.70 -3.92
N VAL A 65 -2.50 6.41 -5.13
CA VAL A 65 -2.34 7.36 -6.25
C VAL A 65 -3.40 7.14 -7.31
N ALA A 66 -3.69 5.88 -7.64
CA ALA A 66 -4.78 5.53 -8.54
C ALA A 66 -5.32 4.14 -8.19
N LEU A 67 -6.51 3.84 -8.67
CA LEU A 67 -7.12 2.52 -8.58
C LEU A 67 -8.01 2.27 -9.80
N SER A 68 -8.15 0.99 -10.16
CA SER A 68 -9.12 0.52 -11.14
C SER A 68 -9.91 -0.64 -10.59
N VAL A 69 -11.23 -0.56 -10.74
CA VAL A 69 -12.19 -1.61 -10.35
C VAL A 69 -12.86 -2.13 -11.62
N VAL A 70 -12.91 -3.44 -11.78
CA VAL A 70 -13.67 -4.08 -12.87
C VAL A 70 -14.75 -4.95 -12.25
N PHE A 71 -15.98 -4.81 -12.74
CA PHE A 71 -17.19 -5.42 -12.21
C PHE A 71 -17.57 -6.63 -13.04
N TYR A 72 -17.90 -7.73 -12.38
CA TYR A 72 -18.18 -9.01 -13.03
C TYR A 72 -19.46 -9.65 -12.52
N SER A 73 -20.19 -10.28 -13.44
CA SER A 73 -21.32 -11.15 -13.11
C SER A 73 -20.87 -12.41 -12.37
N GLU A 74 -21.82 -13.18 -11.84
CA GLU A 74 -21.53 -14.51 -11.27
C GLU A 74 -20.90 -15.47 -12.29
N GLY A 75 -21.21 -15.29 -13.58
CA GLY A 75 -20.57 -16.02 -14.69
C GLY A 75 -19.20 -15.48 -15.11
N HIS A 76 -18.63 -14.53 -14.35
CA HIS A 76 -17.36 -13.87 -14.61
C HIS A 76 -17.31 -13.06 -15.91
N GLU A 77 -18.48 -12.65 -16.41
CA GLU A 77 -18.57 -11.72 -17.54
C GLU A 77 -18.34 -10.28 -17.05
N GLU A 78 -17.49 -9.53 -17.74
CA GLU A 78 -17.25 -8.12 -17.43
C GLU A 78 -18.49 -7.27 -17.74
N LEU A 79 -18.95 -6.50 -16.76
CA LEU A 79 -20.13 -5.63 -16.86
C LEU A 79 -19.78 -4.14 -16.95
N ALA A 80 -18.70 -3.73 -16.27
CA ALA A 80 -18.22 -2.35 -16.27
C ALA A 80 -16.79 -2.28 -15.73
N SER A 81 -16.09 -1.17 -16.03
CA SER A 81 -14.84 -0.79 -15.38
C SER A 81 -14.90 0.66 -14.89
N TRP A 82 -14.15 0.96 -13.83
CA TRP A 82 -14.02 2.29 -13.26
C TRP A 82 -12.60 2.56 -12.77
N THR A 83 -11.95 3.54 -13.37
CA THR A 83 -10.59 3.96 -13.04
C THR A 83 -10.60 5.37 -12.44
N ARG A 84 -9.83 5.57 -11.36
CA ARG A 84 -9.76 6.86 -10.65
C ARG A 84 -8.34 7.21 -10.24
N HIS A 85 -7.90 8.41 -10.62
CA HIS A 85 -6.71 9.05 -10.05
C HIS A 85 -7.07 9.81 -8.79
N LEU A 86 -6.12 9.86 -7.88
CA LEU A 86 -6.28 10.48 -6.60
C LEU A 86 -5.15 11.48 -6.38
N ASN A 87 -5.52 12.69 -5.94
CA ASN A 87 -4.53 13.61 -5.42
C ASN A 87 -4.07 13.11 -4.04
N PRO A 88 -2.81 12.67 -3.89
CA PRO A 88 -2.31 12.23 -2.60
C PRO A 88 -2.20 13.41 -1.62
N GLY A 89 -2.16 14.67 -2.07
CA GLY A 89 -2.01 15.82 -1.18
C GLY A 89 -0.62 15.93 -0.54
N GLU A 90 0.33 15.14 -1.02
CA GLU A 90 1.76 15.18 -0.74
C GLU A 90 2.54 14.73 -1.98
N ASP A 91 3.87 14.73 -1.91
CA ASP A 91 4.69 14.25 -3.01
C ASP A 91 4.47 12.74 -3.24
N ALA A 92 4.06 12.36 -4.46
CA ALA A 92 3.85 10.97 -4.86
C ALA A 92 5.16 10.23 -5.15
N GLY A 93 6.28 10.93 -5.12
CA GLY A 93 7.59 10.40 -5.45
C GLY A 93 7.86 10.42 -6.96
N PRO A 94 8.87 9.66 -7.42
CA PRO A 94 9.26 9.67 -8.82
C PRO A 94 8.16 9.09 -9.72
N TRP A 95 7.62 9.92 -10.62
CA TRP A 95 6.48 9.56 -11.47
C TRP A 95 6.70 8.32 -12.33
N HIS A 96 7.95 8.03 -12.73
CA HIS A 96 8.28 6.83 -13.50
C HIS A 96 8.04 5.51 -12.74
N LEU A 97 7.80 5.56 -11.42
CA LEU A 97 7.40 4.39 -10.64
C LEU A 97 5.89 4.12 -10.68
N HIS A 98 5.07 5.13 -10.98
CA HIS A 98 3.62 5.06 -10.91
C HIS A 98 2.88 5.56 -12.16
N GLY A 99 3.58 6.05 -13.18
CA GLY A 99 3.01 6.46 -14.48
C GLY A 99 2.40 7.86 -14.54
N TYR A 100 1.81 8.34 -13.44
CA TYR A 100 1.09 9.63 -13.43
C TYR A 100 1.98 10.86 -13.21
N GLN A 101 1.79 11.92 -14.00
CA GLN A 101 2.56 13.15 -13.79
C GLN A 101 2.08 13.92 -12.54
N PRO A 102 2.98 14.64 -11.85
CA PRO A 102 2.60 15.43 -10.67
C PRO A 102 1.51 16.47 -10.93
N SER A 103 1.45 17.05 -12.14
CA SER A 103 0.41 17.99 -12.54
C SER A 103 -0.98 17.34 -12.58
N ASP A 104 -1.06 16.12 -13.10
CA ASP A 104 -2.32 15.39 -13.28
C ASP A 104 -2.88 14.98 -11.92
N LEU A 105 -2.00 14.47 -11.05
CA LEU A 105 -2.35 14.15 -9.67
C LEU A 105 -2.77 15.39 -8.88
N ALA A 106 -2.15 16.55 -9.11
CA ALA A 106 -2.51 17.78 -8.41
C ALA A 106 -3.91 18.29 -8.78
N GLN A 107 -4.38 18.05 -10.02
CA GLN A 107 -5.73 18.41 -10.46
C GLN A 107 -6.80 17.37 -10.09
N SER A 108 -6.38 16.16 -9.74
CA SER A 108 -7.28 15.06 -9.36
C SER A 108 -8.00 15.31 -8.03
N LEU A 109 -9.11 14.60 -7.82
CA LEU A 109 -9.80 14.62 -6.53
C LEU A 109 -8.99 13.84 -5.48
N GLY A 110 -8.95 14.31 -4.23
CA GLY A 110 -8.36 13.54 -3.14
C GLY A 110 -9.24 12.38 -2.69
N PHE A 111 -8.65 11.40 -1.99
CA PHE A 111 -9.37 10.19 -1.54
C PHE A 111 -10.66 10.48 -0.75
N VAL A 112 -10.69 11.53 0.08
CA VAL A 112 -11.91 11.89 0.85
C VAL A 112 -13.10 12.15 -0.08
N SER A 113 -12.88 12.83 -1.20
CA SER A 113 -13.93 13.12 -2.18
C SER A 113 -14.36 11.88 -2.96
N SER A 114 -13.45 10.92 -3.15
CA SER A 114 -13.72 9.65 -3.85
C SER A 114 -14.20 8.53 -2.95
N SER A 115 -14.14 8.69 -1.62
CA SER A 115 -14.34 7.61 -0.65
C SER A 115 -15.72 6.94 -0.72
N GLU A 116 -16.76 7.70 -1.08
CA GLU A 116 -18.11 7.14 -1.24
C GLU A 116 -18.20 6.22 -2.46
N LEU A 117 -17.62 6.63 -3.59
CA LEU A 117 -17.59 5.82 -4.82
C LEU A 117 -16.72 4.57 -4.62
N VAL A 118 -15.56 4.70 -3.95
CA VAL A 118 -14.70 3.55 -3.61
C VAL A 118 -15.45 2.58 -2.70
N ARG A 119 -16.25 3.09 -1.75
CA ARG A 119 -17.09 2.25 -0.91
C ARG A 119 -18.14 1.55 -1.76
N GLU A 120 -18.94 2.29 -2.51
CA GLU A 120 -20.03 1.76 -3.35
C GLU A 120 -19.57 0.67 -4.32
N ALA A 121 -18.38 0.84 -4.91
CA ALA A 121 -17.78 -0.13 -5.82
C ALA A 121 -17.39 -1.47 -5.15
N LEU A 122 -17.07 -1.47 -3.85
CA LEU A 122 -16.49 -2.63 -3.15
C LEU A 122 -17.43 -3.24 -2.09
N ASP A 123 -18.38 -2.47 -1.59
CA ASP A 123 -19.29 -2.88 -0.51
C ASP A 123 -20.20 -4.03 -0.97
N GLY A 124 -20.36 -5.04 -0.12
CA GLY A 124 -21.25 -6.17 -0.38
C GLY A 124 -20.80 -7.15 -1.47
N ARG A 125 -19.61 -6.97 -2.07
CA ARG A 125 -19.09 -7.81 -3.18
C ARG A 125 -17.96 -8.72 -2.73
N THR A 126 -17.71 -9.78 -3.49
CA THR A 126 -16.46 -10.54 -3.40
C THR A 126 -15.37 -9.76 -4.11
N VAL A 127 -14.32 -9.40 -3.40
CA VAL A 127 -13.22 -8.57 -3.93
C VAL A 127 -12.01 -9.46 -4.21
N ILE A 128 -11.67 -9.60 -5.49
CA ILE A 128 -10.55 -10.42 -5.95
C ILE A 128 -9.33 -9.53 -6.11
N LEU A 129 -8.27 -9.86 -5.37
CA LEU A 129 -7.06 -9.06 -5.28
C LEU A 129 -5.83 -9.90 -5.66
N HIS A 130 -4.83 -9.22 -6.19
CA HIS A 130 -3.46 -9.73 -6.19
C HIS A 130 -2.70 -9.08 -5.03
N GLN A 131 -2.19 -9.89 -4.10
CA GLN A 131 -1.58 -9.43 -2.85
C GLN A 131 -2.57 -8.69 -1.94
N ALA A 132 -3.60 -9.38 -1.47
CA ALA A 132 -4.70 -8.80 -0.70
C ALA A 132 -4.21 -7.98 0.50
N GLY A 133 -3.20 -8.47 1.23
CA GLY A 133 -2.61 -7.75 2.37
C GLY A 133 -2.05 -6.37 2.01
N TYR A 134 -1.46 -6.22 0.83
CA TYR A 134 -0.95 -4.94 0.34
C TYR A 134 -2.09 -4.04 -0.15
N THR A 135 -2.90 -4.55 -1.08
CA THR A 135 -3.95 -3.78 -1.76
C THR A 135 -5.04 -3.33 -0.79
N TRP A 136 -5.58 -4.26 0.00
CA TRP A 136 -6.58 -3.95 1.02
C TRP A 136 -6.00 -3.09 2.16
N GLY A 137 -4.68 -3.20 2.41
CA GLY A 137 -3.95 -2.34 3.35
C GLY A 137 -4.02 -0.87 2.96
N PHE A 138 -3.77 -0.54 1.70
CA PHE A 138 -3.88 0.84 1.19
C PHE A 138 -5.31 1.36 1.26
N ILE A 139 -6.30 0.58 0.81
CA ILE A 139 -7.72 0.95 0.90
C ILE A 139 -8.10 1.26 2.36
N THR A 140 -7.82 0.32 3.27
CA THR A 140 -8.10 0.46 4.70
C THR A 140 -7.42 1.69 5.30
N HIS A 141 -6.16 1.95 4.94
CA HIS A 141 -5.41 3.09 5.47
C HIS A 141 -5.89 4.43 4.93
N GLU A 142 -6.31 4.52 3.67
CA GLU A 142 -6.90 5.73 3.12
C GLU A 142 -8.25 6.06 3.77
N PHE A 143 -9.11 5.06 4.01
CA PHE A 143 -10.33 5.24 4.81
C PHE A 143 -10.02 5.69 6.25
N LYS A 144 -9.01 5.11 6.91
CA LYS A 144 -8.53 5.58 8.23
C LYS A 144 -8.04 7.04 8.17
N ARG A 145 -7.37 7.47 7.09
CA ARG A 145 -6.94 8.87 6.89
C ARG A 145 -8.15 9.79 6.68
N ALA A 146 -9.11 9.39 5.85
CA ALA A 146 -10.35 10.14 5.61
C ALA A 146 -11.14 10.35 6.91
N GLN A 147 -11.28 9.28 7.70
CA GLN A 147 -11.90 9.30 9.03
C GLN A 147 -11.20 10.29 9.98
N ARG A 148 -9.86 10.30 10.02
CA ARG A 148 -9.09 11.26 10.84
C ARG A 148 -9.22 12.70 10.34
N SER A 149 -9.27 12.91 9.02
CA SER A 149 -9.45 14.23 8.42
C SER A 149 -10.82 14.82 8.78
N ALA A 150 -11.88 14.03 8.62
CA ALA A 150 -13.26 14.40 8.97
C ALA A 150 -13.41 14.84 10.44
N ASN A 151 -12.70 14.19 11.36
CA ASN A 151 -12.74 14.50 12.79
C ASN A 151 -11.84 15.68 13.18
N ARG A 152 -10.72 15.93 12.47
CA ARG A 152 -9.83 17.08 12.75
C ARG A 152 -10.54 18.42 12.56
N GLY A 153 -11.30 18.59 11.48
CA GLY A 153 -12.05 19.83 11.20
C GLY A 153 -13.10 20.20 12.25
N ARG A 154 -13.49 19.26 13.14
CA ARG A 154 -14.49 19.50 14.19
C ARG A 154 -13.90 19.90 15.54
N ARG A 155 -12.63 19.61 15.83
CA ARG A 155 -12.00 19.93 17.13
C ARG A 155 -12.01 21.43 17.45
N GLY A 156 -12.05 22.31 16.43
CA GLY A 156 -12.16 23.75 16.60
C GLY A 156 -13.58 24.32 16.74
N ARG A 157 -14.65 23.51 16.62
CA ARG A 157 -16.05 23.97 16.53
C ARG A 157 -16.96 23.49 17.68
N GLY A 158 -16.38 23.17 18.83
CA GLY A 158 -17.11 22.80 20.05
C GLY A 158 -16.95 21.32 20.41
N ARG A 159 -16.67 21.06 21.70
CA ARG A 159 -16.20 19.78 22.26
C ARG A 159 -17.27 18.68 22.33
N ASN A 160 -18.51 18.96 21.89
CA ASN A 160 -19.70 18.13 22.18
C ASN A 160 -20.40 17.54 20.95
N ARG A 161 -19.78 17.54 19.76
CA ARG A 161 -20.36 16.88 18.58
C ARG A 161 -19.86 15.44 18.47
N PRO A 162 -20.73 14.46 18.18
CA PRO A 162 -20.31 13.08 17.95
C PRO A 162 -19.32 13.03 16.78
N ALA A 163 -18.38 12.09 16.85
CA ALA A 163 -17.42 11.84 15.80
C ALA A 163 -18.17 11.52 14.50
N ARG A 164 -17.76 12.13 13.38
CA ARG A 164 -18.34 11.78 12.08
C ARG A 164 -17.81 10.38 11.74
N LYS A 165 -18.66 9.43 11.37
CA LYS A 165 -18.22 8.14 10.82
C LYS A 165 -18.05 8.31 9.31
N VAL A 166 -16.90 7.91 8.78
CA VAL A 166 -16.69 7.69 7.34
C VAL A 166 -16.94 6.20 7.13
N PRO A 167 -18.03 5.81 6.46
CA PRO A 167 -18.30 4.40 6.17
C PRO A 167 -17.15 3.80 5.37
N THR A 168 -16.78 2.58 5.71
CA THR A 168 -15.74 1.80 5.01
C THR A 168 -16.42 0.67 4.25
N PRO A 169 -15.89 0.24 3.09
CA PRO A 169 -16.43 -0.91 2.38
C PRO A 169 -16.36 -2.17 3.25
N ASN A 170 -17.42 -2.96 3.18
CA ASN A 170 -17.56 -4.26 3.81
C ASN A 170 -17.82 -5.32 2.74
N PRO A 171 -16.77 -5.80 2.06
CA PRO A 171 -16.91 -6.90 1.11
C PRO A 171 -17.37 -8.18 1.82
N VAL A 172 -18.02 -9.08 1.10
CA VAL A 172 -18.48 -10.36 1.67
C VAL A 172 -17.32 -11.35 1.86
N GLU A 173 -16.35 -11.31 0.94
CA GLU A 173 -15.17 -12.18 0.92
C GLU A 173 -14.06 -11.45 0.15
N ILE A 174 -12.80 -11.71 0.49
CA ILE A 174 -11.65 -11.28 -0.30
C ILE A 174 -10.92 -12.52 -0.83
N ILE A 175 -10.64 -12.55 -2.13
CA ILE A 175 -9.80 -13.60 -2.74
C ILE A 175 -8.39 -13.05 -2.94
N ASP A 176 -7.35 -13.81 -2.57
CA ASP A 176 -5.95 -13.45 -2.84
C ASP A 176 -5.32 -14.41 -3.87
N THR A 177 -5.14 -13.92 -5.10
CA THR A 177 -4.58 -14.71 -6.19
C THR A 177 -3.10 -15.04 -5.99
N LEU A 178 -2.32 -14.23 -5.26
CA LEU A 178 -0.92 -14.56 -4.96
C LEU A 178 -0.82 -15.66 -3.89
N ALA A 179 -1.65 -15.57 -2.85
CA ALA A 179 -1.71 -16.61 -1.83
C ALA A 179 -2.23 -17.93 -2.40
N THR A 180 -3.22 -17.86 -3.30
CA THR A 180 -3.72 -19.02 -4.06
C THR A 180 -2.60 -19.65 -4.88
N ALA A 181 -1.83 -18.86 -5.66
CA ALA A 181 -0.71 -19.39 -6.44
C ALA A 181 0.31 -20.17 -5.60
N ARG A 182 0.57 -19.72 -4.36
CA ARG A 182 1.45 -20.44 -3.41
C ARG A 182 0.84 -21.76 -2.94
N ARG A 183 -0.46 -21.78 -2.61
CA ARG A 183 -1.17 -23.03 -2.23
C ARG A 183 -1.27 -24.04 -3.37
N GLN A 184 -1.25 -23.57 -4.61
CA GLN A 184 -1.20 -24.41 -5.80
C GLN A 184 0.24 -24.80 -6.19
N SER A 185 1.23 -24.52 -5.32
CA SER A 185 2.64 -24.81 -5.54
C SER A 185 3.17 -24.31 -6.89
N THR A 186 2.65 -23.17 -7.36
CA THR A 186 3.14 -22.56 -8.59
C THR A 186 4.55 -22.03 -8.36
N GLU A 187 5.53 -22.60 -9.08
CA GLU A 187 6.92 -22.16 -9.01
C GLU A 187 7.07 -20.76 -9.61
N CYS A 188 6.99 -19.74 -8.76
CA CYS A 188 7.24 -18.37 -9.15
C CYS A 188 7.85 -17.57 -8.00
N TYR A 189 9.07 -17.07 -8.23
CA TYR A 189 9.81 -16.27 -7.26
C TYR A 189 9.46 -14.78 -7.31
N ASP A 190 8.95 -14.33 -8.45
CA ASP A 190 8.50 -12.96 -8.65
C ASP A 190 7.01 -12.87 -8.32
N PHE A 191 6.72 -12.24 -7.20
CA PHE A 191 5.36 -12.15 -6.68
C PHE A 191 4.45 -11.20 -7.46
N ARG A 192 4.95 -10.51 -8.49
CA ARG A 192 4.16 -9.52 -9.24
C ARG A 192 3.14 -10.23 -10.12
N LEU A 193 1.94 -9.65 -10.24
CA LEU A 193 0.81 -10.22 -10.98
C LEU A 193 1.21 -10.83 -12.32
N ARG A 194 1.85 -10.04 -13.19
CA ARG A 194 2.23 -10.47 -14.53
C ARG A 194 3.23 -11.63 -14.54
N ALA A 195 4.10 -11.73 -13.53
CA ALA A 195 5.03 -12.87 -13.43
C ALA A 195 4.33 -14.15 -12.96
N ILE A 196 3.34 -14.02 -12.08
CA ILE A 196 2.48 -15.14 -11.67
C ILE A 196 1.64 -15.60 -12.87
N VAL A 197 1.07 -14.67 -13.64
CA VAL A 197 0.37 -14.97 -14.89
C VAL A 197 1.27 -15.74 -15.86
N ASP A 198 2.52 -15.30 -16.05
CA ASP A 198 3.49 -16.00 -16.91
C ASP A 198 3.70 -17.44 -16.44
N SER A 199 3.86 -17.69 -15.14
CA SER A 199 4.00 -19.04 -14.59
C SER A 199 2.80 -19.94 -14.89
N TYR A 200 1.57 -19.44 -14.77
CA TYR A 200 0.37 -20.23 -15.12
C TYR A 200 0.26 -20.48 -16.63
N ASN A 201 0.66 -19.51 -17.47
CA ASN A 201 0.67 -19.66 -18.92
C ASN A 201 1.67 -20.71 -19.42
N THR A 202 2.76 -20.93 -18.68
CA THR A 202 3.69 -22.04 -18.97
C THR A 202 3.21 -23.40 -18.44
N GLY A 203 2.22 -23.41 -17.55
CA GLY A 203 1.67 -24.60 -16.91
C GLY A 203 0.45 -25.19 -17.62
N PRO A 204 -0.16 -26.23 -17.04
CA PRO A 204 -1.33 -26.90 -17.60
C PRO A 204 -2.63 -26.08 -17.54
N HIS A 205 -2.61 -24.93 -16.87
CA HIS A 205 -3.77 -24.07 -16.60
C HIS A 205 -3.55 -22.66 -17.16
N ALA A 206 -3.17 -22.59 -18.44
CA ALA A 206 -2.95 -21.32 -19.12
C ALA A 206 -4.20 -20.41 -19.06
N LEU A 207 -3.96 -19.12 -18.87
CA LEU A 207 -5.03 -18.14 -18.72
C LEU A 207 -5.74 -17.92 -20.04
N GLN A 208 -7.04 -17.67 -19.94
CA GLN A 208 -7.85 -17.13 -21.03
C GLN A 208 -8.16 -15.68 -20.69
N ALA A 209 -7.23 -14.78 -21.05
CA ALA A 209 -7.36 -13.36 -20.78
C ALA A 209 -7.92 -12.62 -22.00
N PRO A 210 -8.81 -11.61 -21.81
CA PRO A 210 -9.25 -10.75 -22.89
C PRO A 210 -8.08 -9.88 -23.40
N ALA A 211 -8.17 -9.38 -24.63
CA ALA A 211 -7.11 -8.57 -25.24
C ALA A 211 -6.81 -7.30 -24.44
N GLU A 212 -7.84 -6.73 -23.82
CA GLU A 212 -7.81 -5.55 -22.94
C GLU A 212 -7.03 -5.80 -21.65
N ALA A 213 -6.77 -7.06 -21.27
CA ALA A 213 -5.90 -7.42 -20.17
C ALA A 213 -4.40 -7.33 -20.53
N LEU A 214 -4.09 -7.09 -21.81
CA LEU A 214 -2.73 -7.00 -22.35
C LEU A 214 -1.86 -8.19 -21.92
N PRO A 215 -2.25 -9.44 -22.22
CA PRO A 215 -1.56 -10.63 -21.73
C PRO A 215 -0.10 -10.72 -22.21
N ASP A 216 0.22 -10.13 -23.36
CA ASP A 216 1.59 -10.14 -23.92
C ASP A 216 2.56 -9.20 -23.18
N VAL A 217 2.05 -8.31 -22.32
CA VAL A 217 2.88 -7.39 -21.54
C VAL A 217 3.37 -8.10 -20.28
N GLY A 218 4.63 -8.53 -20.26
CA GLY A 218 5.21 -9.24 -19.11
C GLY A 218 5.58 -8.36 -17.91
N ALA A 219 6.09 -9.01 -16.86
CA ALA A 219 6.54 -8.33 -15.63
C ALA A 219 7.84 -7.50 -15.80
N VAL A 220 8.63 -7.78 -16.83
CA VAL A 220 9.90 -7.10 -17.10
C VAL A 220 9.64 -5.66 -17.54
N ALA A 221 10.41 -4.72 -16.98
CA ALA A 221 10.35 -3.33 -17.41
C ALA A 221 10.86 -3.20 -18.84
N SER A 222 10.11 -2.53 -19.71
CA SER A 222 10.48 -2.32 -21.11
C SER A 222 10.05 -0.92 -21.58
N VAL A 223 10.69 -0.44 -22.64
CA VAL A 223 10.33 0.84 -23.28
C VAL A 223 8.91 0.77 -23.82
N GLU A 224 8.51 -0.35 -24.42
CA GLU A 224 7.15 -0.54 -24.93
C GLU A 224 6.11 -0.50 -23.81
N ARG A 225 6.35 -1.18 -22.69
CA ARG A 225 5.48 -1.07 -21.51
C ARG A 225 5.42 0.35 -20.97
N GLY A 226 6.54 1.07 -20.97
CA GLY A 226 6.61 2.46 -20.52
C GLY A 226 5.86 3.46 -21.42
N LYS A 227 5.49 3.07 -22.64
CA LYS A 227 4.67 3.89 -23.55
C LYS A 227 3.17 3.65 -23.36
N ILE A 228 2.77 2.58 -22.66
CA ILE A 228 1.37 2.27 -22.40
C ILE A 228 0.82 3.34 -21.45
N ASP A 229 -0.36 3.85 -21.77
CA ASP A 229 -1.08 4.76 -20.89
C ASP A 229 -1.29 4.12 -19.50
N PRO A 230 -0.96 4.82 -18.40
CA PRO A 230 -1.03 4.25 -17.05
C PRO A 230 -2.40 3.71 -16.67
N ASP A 231 -3.50 4.31 -17.13
CA ASP A 231 -4.86 3.83 -16.83
C ASP A 231 -5.17 2.57 -17.59
N THR A 232 -4.78 2.53 -18.87
CA THR A 232 -4.90 1.33 -19.69
C THR A 232 -4.16 0.16 -19.04
N LEU A 233 -2.93 0.38 -18.55
CA LEU A 233 -2.16 -0.66 -17.86
C LEU A 233 -2.78 -1.07 -16.51
N LEU A 234 -3.28 -0.10 -15.74
CA LEU A 234 -3.90 -0.35 -14.43
C LEU A 234 -5.20 -1.16 -14.54
N GLU A 235 -6.04 -0.82 -15.52
CA GLU A 235 -7.27 -1.55 -15.81
C GLU A 235 -6.98 -2.93 -16.41
N ALA A 236 -5.97 -3.04 -17.27
CA ALA A 236 -5.47 -4.33 -17.78
C ALA A 236 -5.01 -5.25 -16.64
N ASP A 237 -4.30 -4.74 -15.63
CA ASP A 237 -3.91 -5.52 -14.44
C ASP A 237 -5.13 -5.97 -13.62
N ALA A 238 -6.19 -5.16 -13.52
CA ALA A 238 -7.44 -5.57 -12.88
C ALA A 238 -8.13 -6.71 -13.65
N ARG A 239 -8.16 -6.66 -14.98
CA ARG A 239 -8.68 -7.76 -15.82
C ARG A 239 -7.84 -9.03 -15.73
N LEU A 240 -6.51 -8.90 -15.73
CA LEU A 240 -5.60 -10.03 -15.54
C LEU A 240 -5.82 -10.73 -14.19
N THR A 241 -6.20 -9.98 -13.15
CA THR A 241 -6.50 -10.56 -11.85
C THR A 241 -7.72 -11.50 -11.92
N MET A 242 -8.75 -11.17 -12.72
CA MET A 242 -9.89 -12.08 -12.94
C MET A 242 -9.47 -13.30 -13.76
N ALA A 243 -8.76 -13.09 -14.87
CA ALA A 243 -8.29 -14.20 -15.72
C ALA A 243 -7.38 -15.18 -14.95
N LEU A 244 -6.56 -14.67 -14.02
CA LEU A 244 -5.75 -15.49 -13.12
C LEU A 244 -6.63 -16.27 -12.15
N TYR A 245 -7.66 -15.64 -11.56
CA TYR A 245 -8.60 -16.32 -10.69
C TYR A 245 -9.35 -17.46 -11.41
N ASP A 246 -9.76 -17.26 -12.65
CA ASP A 246 -10.35 -18.31 -13.49
C ASP A 246 -9.43 -19.51 -13.71
N ALA A 247 -8.15 -19.24 -14.03
CA ALA A 247 -7.15 -20.29 -14.17
C ALA A 247 -6.94 -21.05 -12.84
N GLN A 248 -6.97 -20.33 -11.71
CA GLN A 248 -6.85 -20.92 -10.38
C GLN A 248 -8.05 -21.78 -10.00
N LEU A 249 -9.26 -21.38 -10.38
CA LEU A 249 -10.47 -22.21 -10.20
C LEU A 249 -10.40 -23.50 -11.01
N LYS A 250 -9.95 -23.42 -12.28
CA LYS A 250 -9.73 -24.59 -13.13
C LYS A 250 -8.69 -25.53 -12.51
N ALA A 251 -7.58 -24.99 -12.01
CA ALA A 251 -6.54 -25.74 -11.32
C ALA A 251 -7.06 -26.44 -10.06
N ALA A 252 -7.80 -25.71 -9.20
CA ALA A 252 -8.41 -26.27 -8.00
C ALA A 252 -9.43 -27.38 -8.33
N GLY A 253 -10.21 -27.22 -9.39
CA GLY A 253 -11.19 -28.20 -9.85
C GLY A 253 -10.59 -29.55 -10.28
N VAL A 254 -9.28 -29.59 -10.58
CA VAL A 254 -8.54 -30.83 -10.86
C VAL A 254 -7.59 -31.24 -9.73
N GLY A 255 -7.73 -30.62 -8.55
CA GLY A 255 -6.99 -30.99 -7.34
C GLY A 255 -5.69 -30.22 -7.10
N ALA A 256 -5.36 -29.21 -7.90
CA ALA A 256 -4.18 -28.37 -7.68
C ALA A 256 -4.50 -27.27 -6.65
N GLY A 257 -4.40 -27.61 -5.35
CA GLY A 257 -4.49 -26.67 -4.22
C GLY A 257 -5.84 -25.92 -4.07
N MET A 258 -6.01 -25.25 -2.93
CA MET A 258 -7.25 -24.50 -2.62
C MET A 258 -7.14 -23.03 -3.01
N ILE A 259 -8.30 -22.40 -3.29
CA ILE A 259 -8.42 -20.95 -3.44
C ILE A 259 -8.27 -20.28 -2.07
N GLU A 260 -7.41 -19.26 -1.99
CA GLU A 260 -7.30 -18.43 -0.79
C GLU A 260 -8.50 -17.49 -0.67
N LYS A 261 -9.33 -17.76 0.33
CA LYS A 261 -10.50 -16.98 0.73
C LYS A 261 -10.24 -16.34 2.09
N ILE A 262 -10.45 -15.04 2.18
CA ILE A 262 -10.21 -14.25 3.38
C ILE A 262 -11.51 -13.60 3.82
N ASP A 263 -11.90 -13.88 5.06
CA ASP A 263 -12.94 -13.11 5.74
C ASP A 263 -12.37 -11.72 6.12
N PRO A 264 -12.90 -10.61 5.58
CA PRO A 264 -12.44 -9.26 5.91
C PRO A 264 -12.51 -8.95 7.40
N ALA A 265 -13.45 -9.57 8.13
CA ALA A 265 -13.58 -9.40 9.57
C ALA A 265 -12.41 -10.02 10.35
N ASN A 266 -11.63 -10.93 9.76
CA ASN A 266 -10.44 -11.54 10.36
C ASN A 266 -9.14 -10.80 10.07
N LEU A 267 -9.20 -9.75 9.23
CA LEU A 267 -8.04 -8.93 8.94
C LEU A 267 -7.77 -7.86 10.00
N THR A 268 -6.50 -7.52 10.17
CA THR A 268 -6.03 -6.37 10.95
C THR A 268 -4.74 -5.82 10.35
N SER A 269 -4.45 -4.54 10.62
CA SER A 269 -3.23 -3.89 10.15
C SER A 269 -2.03 -4.32 10.97
N ASP A 270 -0.93 -4.68 10.30
CA ASP A 270 0.39 -4.73 10.92
C ASP A 270 0.98 -3.31 11.15
N MET A 271 2.21 -3.24 11.65
CA MET A 271 2.89 -1.96 11.92
C MET A 271 3.16 -1.11 10.66
N PHE A 272 3.15 -1.70 9.47
CA PHE A 272 3.31 -1.04 8.18
C PHE A 272 1.95 -0.73 7.53
N GLY A 273 0.85 -1.20 8.12
CA GLY A 273 -0.51 -1.02 7.65
C GLY A 273 -0.98 -2.09 6.65
N LEU A 274 -0.14 -3.09 6.37
CA LEU A 274 -0.52 -4.24 5.55
C LEU A 274 -1.58 -5.04 6.31
N GLN A 275 -2.59 -5.52 5.61
CA GLN A 275 -3.60 -6.39 6.21
C GLN A 275 -3.06 -7.81 6.34
N ARG A 276 -3.23 -8.37 7.53
CA ARG A 276 -2.85 -9.73 7.91
C ARG A 276 -3.97 -10.32 8.76
N SER A 277 -3.98 -11.63 8.93
CA SER A 277 -4.86 -12.27 9.92
C SER A 277 -4.56 -11.75 11.32
N LYS A 278 -5.59 -11.76 12.18
CA LYS A 278 -5.45 -11.44 13.60
C LYS A 278 -4.45 -12.37 14.28
N VAL A 279 -4.53 -13.68 14.01
CA VAL A 279 -3.62 -14.70 14.57
C VAL A 279 -2.16 -14.32 14.33
N ARG A 280 -1.81 -13.96 13.09
CA ARG A 280 -0.44 -13.56 12.72
C ARG A 280 0.03 -12.29 13.42
N VAL A 281 -0.84 -11.28 13.52
CA VAL A 281 -0.48 -10.00 14.17
C VAL A 281 -0.38 -10.16 15.69
N ASP A 282 -1.29 -10.90 16.30
CA ASP A 282 -1.27 -11.16 17.73
C ASP A 282 -0.05 -12.00 18.11
N ALA A 283 0.26 -13.04 17.34
CA ALA A 283 1.46 -13.86 17.50
C ALA A 283 2.75 -13.03 17.43
N ALA A 284 2.85 -12.11 16.46
CA ALA A 284 4.02 -11.24 16.31
C ALA A 284 4.18 -10.23 17.46
N ASN A 285 3.09 -9.95 18.19
CA ASN A 285 3.05 -9.06 19.34
C ASN A 285 2.91 -9.81 20.68
N ALA A 286 3.01 -11.14 20.68
CA ALA A 286 2.88 -11.94 21.89
C ALA A 286 4.07 -11.70 22.84
N PRO A 287 3.85 -11.69 24.16
CA PRO A 287 4.93 -11.65 25.15
C PRO A 287 5.90 -12.81 24.97
N ARG A 288 7.16 -12.61 25.39
CA ARG A 288 8.21 -13.63 25.32
C ARG A 288 8.58 -14.09 26.74
N PRO A 289 7.88 -15.10 27.31
CA PRO A 289 8.07 -15.53 28.69
C PRO A 289 9.33 -16.39 28.89
N HIS A 290 9.85 -17.02 27.84
CA HIS A 290 11.04 -17.87 27.89
C HIS A 290 12.23 -17.20 27.19
N GLU A 291 13.44 -17.52 27.66
CA GLU A 291 14.67 -17.19 26.95
C GLU A 291 14.77 -17.99 25.65
N ASN A 292 15.40 -17.40 24.62
CA ASN A 292 15.62 -18.11 23.36
C ASN A 292 16.86 -19.01 23.51
N PRO A 293 16.72 -20.35 23.42
CA PRO A 293 17.83 -21.30 23.63
C PRO A 293 18.80 -21.37 22.45
N GLY A 294 18.54 -20.64 21.36
CA GLY A 294 19.37 -20.58 20.17
C GLY A 294 18.80 -21.36 18.98
N PRO A 295 19.63 -21.62 17.96
CA PRO A 295 19.23 -22.36 16.77
C PRO A 295 18.77 -23.79 17.09
N TRP A 296 17.71 -24.24 16.42
CA TRP A 296 17.30 -25.63 16.47
C TRP A 296 18.41 -26.53 15.87
N LYS A 297 18.55 -27.74 16.41
CA LYS A 297 19.52 -28.73 15.94
C LYS A 297 18.75 -29.85 15.26
N GLN A 298 19.15 -30.19 14.04
CA GLN A 298 18.51 -31.24 13.27
C GLN A 298 18.47 -32.55 14.07
N GLY A 299 17.28 -33.17 14.13
CA GLY A 299 17.03 -34.39 14.91
C GLY A 299 16.77 -34.16 16.40
N GLY A 300 16.83 -32.92 16.89
CA GLY A 300 16.45 -32.56 18.27
C GLY A 300 15.00 -32.11 18.40
N LYS A 301 14.51 -32.02 19.63
CA LYS A 301 13.20 -31.46 19.96
C LYS A 301 13.17 -29.93 19.81
N LEU A 302 11.97 -29.38 19.69
CA LEU A 302 11.74 -27.96 19.86
C LEU A 302 11.76 -27.62 21.35
N VAL A 303 12.18 -26.40 21.69
CA VAL A 303 12.25 -25.92 23.07
C VAL A 303 11.49 -24.61 23.18
N GLN A 304 10.69 -24.45 24.24
CA GLN A 304 9.97 -23.19 24.47
C GLN A 304 10.93 -21.98 24.46
N GLY A 305 10.46 -20.88 23.88
CA GLY A 305 11.27 -19.67 23.67
C GLY A 305 12.06 -19.64 22.35
N MET A 306 12.17 -20.75 21.61
CA MET A 306 12.72 -20.72 20.25
C MET A 306 11.92 -19.77 19.36
N GLU A 307 12.62 -18.96 18.56
CA GLU A 307 12.01 -18.02 17.63
C GLU A 307 11.88 -18.66 16.25
N PHE A 308 10.67 -18.73 15.70
CA PHE A 308 10.43 -19.29 14.37
C PHE A 308 9.88 -18.24 13.41
N VAL A 309 10.17 -18.46 12.12
CA VAL A 309 9.66 -17.65 11.02
C VAL A 309 9.03 -18.58 10.00
N VAL A 310 7.88 -18.21 9.46
CA VAL A 310 7.20 -18.97 8.41
C VAL A 310 7.49 -18.36 7.04
N SER A 311 7.95 -19.18 6.10
CA SER A 311 8.13 -18.80 4.71
C SER A 311 6.83 -18.95 3.90
N PRO A 312 6.69 -18.29 2.73
CA PRO A 312 5.44 -18.31 1.98
C PRO A 312 5.15 -19.60 1.20
N ASP A 313 6.12 -20.51 1.09
CA ASP A 313 6.07 -21.76 0.32
C ASP A 313 5.57 -22.97 1.12
N VAL A 314 5.14 -22.76 2.37
CA VAL A 314 4.48 -23.79 3.17
C VAL A 314 3.15 -24.21 2.55
N SER A 315 2.82 -25.50 2.68
CA SER A 315 1.59 -26.10 2.17
C SER A 315 0.47 -26.05 3.22
N ALA A 316 0.83 -26.22 4.49
CA ALA A 316 -0.11 -26.05 5.60
C ALA A 316 -0.56 -24.58 5.74
N GLU A 317 -1.74 -24.40 6.35
CA GLU A 317 -2.32 -23.08 6.55
C GLU A 317 -1.40 -22.23 7.47
N PRO A 318 -0.94 -21.03 7.03
CA PRO A 318 0.02 -20.26 7.81
C PRO A 318 -0.43 -19.87 9.22
N ASP A 319 -1.70 -19.54 9.44
CA ASP A 319 -2.24 -19.25 10.77
C ASP A 319 -2.30 -20.50 11.65
N GLU A 320 -2.49 -21.70 11.09
CA GLU A 320 -2.37 -22.96 11.83
C GLU A 320 -0.94 -23.16 12.34
N ILE A 321 0.07 -23.03 11.46
CA ILE A 321 1.49 -23.14 11.83
C ILE A 321 1.84 -22.12 12.92
N ILE A 322 1.43 -20.87 12.73
CA ILE A 322 1.71 -19.78 13.67
C ILE A 322 1.00 -20.02 15.00
N GLY A 323 -0.29 -20.36 14.95
CA GLY A 323 -1.13 -20.59 16.12
C GLY A 323 -0.62 -21.75 16.98
N ARG A 324 -0.34 -22.90 16.35
CA ARG A 324 0.20 -24.08 17.06
C ARG A 324 1.60 -23.81 17.61
N GLY A 325 2.47 -23.14 16.85
CA GLY A 325 3.81 -22.77 17.33
C GLY A 325 3.78 -21.88 18.57
N VAL A 326 2.93 -20.85 18.58
CA VAL A 326 2.75 -19.98 19.75
C VAL A 326 2.10 -20.73 20.92
N ALA A 327 1.10 -21.57 20.67
CA ALA A 327 0.47 -22.39 21.70
C ALA A 327 1.44 -23.36 22.39
N ALA A 328 2.43 -23.86 21.65
CA ALA A 328 3.49 -24.71 22.18
C ALA A 328 4.59 -23.95 22.94
N GLY A 329 4.48 -22.61 23.07
CA GLY A 329 5.43 -21.77 23.79
C GLY A 329 6.62 -21.29 22.96
N LEU A 330 6.55 -21.41 21.63
CA LEU A 330 7.52 -20.82 20.71
C LEU A 330 7.18 -19.34 20.42
N VAL A 331 8.14 -18.61 19.86
CA VAL A 331 8.00 -17.18 19.55
C VAL A 331 7.92 -16.97 18.04
N TYR A 332 6.79 -16.47 17.57
CA TYR A 332 6.64 -16.12 16.16
C TYR A 332 7.32 -14.78 15.84
N SER A 333 7.98 -14.70 14.69
CA SER A 333 8.50 -13.44 14.13
C SER A 333 8.22 -13.34 12.64
N GLU A 334 7.73 -12.18 12.19
CA GLU A 334 7.56 -11.92 10.75
C GLU A 334 8.93 -11.75 10.07
N LYS A 335 9.91 -11.17 10.79
CA LYS A 335 11.22 -10.80 10.26
C LYS A 335 12.30 -11.77 10.73
N LEU A 336 12.89 -12.43 9.75
CA LEU A 336 14.08 -13.24 9.94
C LEU A 336 15.28 -12.42 10.40
N ASN A 337 15.83 -12.77 11.56
CA ASN A 337 16.99 -12.12 12.16
C ASN A 337 17.99 -13.15 12.72
N ARG A 338 19.15 -12.71 13.24
CA ARG A 338 20.20 -13.63 13.73
C ARG A 338 19.83 -14.40 15.01
N ARG A 339 18.74 -14.02 15.69
CA ARG A 339 18.20 -14.73 16.85
C ARG A 339 17.14 -15.76 16.45
N SER A 340 16.68 -15.76 15.20
CA SER A 340 15.70 -16.75 14.75
C SER A 340 16.31 -18.13 14.87
N SER A 341 15.60 -19.02 15.58
CA SER A 341 16.03 -20.37 15.90
C SER A 341 15.85 -21.32 14.71
N LEU A 342 14.81 -21.10 13.91
CA LEU A 342 14.49 -21.88 12.72
C LEU A 342 13.60 -21.10 11.74
N VAL A 343 13.48 -21.62 10.53
CA VAL A 343 12.49 -21.18 9.53
C VAL A 343 11.69 -22.39 9.05
N VAL A 344 10.36 -22.29 9.15
CA VAL A 344 9.43 -23.26 8.57
C VAL A 344 9.33 -22.98 7.07
N CYS A 345 9.77 -23.93 6.24
CA CYS A 345 10.00 -23.79 4.80
C CYS A 345 10.04 -25.15 4.11
N ASN A 346 9.30 -25.31 3.00
CA ASN A 346 9.21 -26.57 2.25
C ASN A 346 10.21 -26.60 1.06
N THR A 347 10.66 -25.43 0.61
CA THR A 347 11.65 -25.29 -0.47
C THR A 347 13.03 -25.68 0.04
N THR A 348 13.67 -26.67 -0.62
CA THR A 348 14.98 -27.20 -0.25
C THR A 348 16.10 -26.87 -1.24
N THR A 349 15.76 -26.47 -2.46
CA THR A 349 16.70 -26.10 -3.53
C THR A 349 16.38 -24.69 -4.06
N ASP A 350 17.35 -24.06 -4.74
CA ASP A 350 17.19 -22.73 -5.37
C ASP A 350 16.59 -21.67 -4.43
N LEU A 351 17.04 -21.68 -3.18
CA LEU A 351 16.46 -20.88 -2.10
C LEU A 351 16.34 -19.40 -2.48
N ARG A 352 15.16 -18.82 -2.22
CA ARG A 352 14.88 -17.38 -2.36
C ARG A 352 14.28 -16.81 -1.08
N GLY A 353 14.21 -15.47 -1.02
CA GLY A 353 13.54 -14.76 0.07
C GLY A 353 14.01 -15.18 1.46
N LYS A 354 13.06 -15.57 2.33
CA LYS A 354 13.34 -15.95 3.72
C LYS A 354 14.26 -17.17 3.82
N ALA A 355 14.07 -18.20 2.98
CA ALA A 355 14.90 -19.40 2.98
C ALA A 355 16.37 -19.11 2.64
N MET A 356 16.61 -18.37 1.55
CA MET A 356 17.96 -17.91 1.16
C MET A 356 18.64 -17.08 2.26
N HIS A 357 17.87 -16.24 2.96
CA HIS A 357 18.41 -15.43 4.05
C HIS A 357 18.68 -16.24 5.32
N ALA A 358 17.99 -17.36 5.52
CA ALA A 358 18.20 -18.27 6.64
C ALA A 358 19.50 -19.04 6.44
N GLU A 359 19.67 -19.63 5.26
CA GLU A 359 20.90 -20.32 4.85
C GLU A 359 22.14 -19.41 5.01
N ARG A 360 22.10 -18.19 4.47
CA ARG A 360 23.20 -17.21 4.64
C ARG A 360 23.52 -16.83 6.08
N LYS A 361 22.60 -17.03 7.01
CA LYS A 361 22.77 -16.76 8.45
C LYS A 361 23.01 -18.03 9.25
N ASN A 362 23.10 -19.21 8.61
CA ASN A 362 23.16 -20.52 9.25
C ASN A 362 21.98 -20.76 10.19
N ILE A 363 20.77 -20.36 9.79
CA ILE A 363 19.52 -20.64 10.49
C ILE A 363 18.90 -21.88 9.83
N PRO A 364 18.57 -22.93 10.60
CA PRO A 364 18.07 -24.18 10.04
C PRO A 364 16.69 -23.98 9.39
N LEU A 365 16.46 -24.73 8.31
CA LEU A 365 15.17 -24.89 7.65
C LEU A 365 14.52 -26.19 8.13
N ILE A 366 13.21 -26.16 8.32
CA ILE A 366 12.38 -27.32 8.68
C ILE A 366 11.12 -27.28 7.82
N ASP A 367 10.71 -28.40 7.24
CA ASP A 367 9.45 -28.46 6.51
C ASP A 367 8.25 -28.31 7.47
N ASP A 368 7.12 -27.85 6.94
CA ASP A 368 5.93 -27.59 7.76
C ASP A 368 5.39 -28.85 8.44
N SER A 369 5.46 -30.00 7.78
CA SER A 369 4.95 -31.27 8.30
C SER A 369 5.76 -31.75 9.50
N LEU A 370 7.09 -31.76 9.38
CA LEU A 370 8.00 -32.08 10.49
C LEU A 370 7.90 -31.04 11.60
N PHE A 371 7.77 -29.75 11.27
CA PHE A 371 7.57 -28.72 12.29
C PHE A 371 6.31 -28.99 13.11
N LEU A 372 5.18 -29.27 12.45
CA LEU A 372 3.91 -29.57 13.11
C LEU A 372 3.96 -30.86 13.95
N GLU A 373 4.70 -31.89 13.52
CA GLU A 373 4.96 -33.09 14.31
C GLU A 373 5.75 -32.77 15.59
N LEU A 374 6.84 -31.99 15.46
CA LEU A 374 7.68 -31.62 16.61
C LEU A 374 6.96 -30.73 17.63
N LEU A 375 5.85 -30.08 17.27
CA LEU A 375 5.04 -29.29 18.21
C LEU A 375 4.29 -30.16 19.23
N ASP A 376 4.16 -31.47 19.00
CA ASP A 376 3.46 -32.37 19.91
C ASP A 376 4.31 -32.76 21.15
N ASP A 377 5.64 -32.53 21.10
CA ASP A 377 6.58 -32.85 22.19
C ASP A 377 7.69 -31.78 22.32
N VAL A 378 7.27 -30.57 22.74
CA VAL A 378 8.16 -29.43 22.99
C VAL A 378 8.75 -29.47 24.40
N GLU A 379 10.07 -29.36 24.51
CA GLU A 379 10.77 -29.30 25.80
C GLU A 379 10.53 -27.96 26.51
N ALA A 380 10.44 -28.03 27.85
CA ALA A 380 10.30 -26.85 28.70
C ALA A 380 11.50 -25.89 28.54
N GLY A 381 11.21 -24.60 28.37
CA GLY A 381 12.22 -23.56 28.24
C GLY A 381 12.61 -22.94 29.58
N THR A 382 13.67 -22.13 29.57
CA THR A 382 14.06 -21.32 30.73
C THR A 382 13.20 -20.06 30.81
N GLU A 383 12.56 -19.78 31.94
CA GLU A 383 11.82 -18.53 32.14
C GLU A 383 12.73 -17.30 32.04
N ALA A 384 12.28 -16.29 31.32
CA ALA A 384 12.97 -15.02 31.22
C ALA A 384 12.72 -14.18 32.48
N ALA A 385 13.80 -13.69 33.11
CA ALA A 385 13.72 -12.84 34.31
C ALA A 385 12.86 -11.57 34.12
N THR A 386 12.69 -11.11 32.89
CA THR A 386 11.69 -10.10 32.52
C THR A 386 11.18 -10.41 31.11
N PRO A 387 9.87 -10.61 30.91
CA PRO A 387 9.32 -10.89 29.59
C PRO A 387 9.71 -9.79 28.60
N ALA A 388 10.44 -10.14 27.55
CA ALA A 388 10.89 -9.17 26.57
C ALA A 388 9.70 -8.69 25.73
N SER A 389 9.65 -7.39 25.44
CA SER A 389 8.66 -6.86 24.50
C SER A 389 8.88 -7.45 23.09
N PRO A 390 7.81 -7.71 22.32
CA PRO A 390 7.89 -8.39 21.02
C PRO A 390 8.82 -7.71 20.00
N GLN A 391 9.07 -6.40 20.19
CA GLN A 391 9.85 -5.53 19.31
C GLN A 391 11.23 -5.12 19.87
N ALA A 392 11.70 -5.69 20.99
CA ALA A 392 12.94 -5.28 21.67
C ALA A 392 14.24 -5.38 20.83
N GLY A 393 14.18 -5.87 19.58
CA GLY A 393 15.28 -5.89 18.62
C GLY A 393 15.00 -5.20 17.27
N VAL A 394 13.80 -4.65 17.06
CA VAL A 394 13.40 -4.02 15.80
C VAL A 394 13.67 -2.51 15.89
N ARG A 395 14.93 -2.09 15.80
CA ARG A 395 15.22 -0.66 15.56
C ARG A 395 14.88 -0.32 14.11
N PRO A 396 13.99 0.65 13.80
CA PRO A 396 14.09 1.39 12.56
C PRO A 396 15.17 2.45 12.78
N ALA A 397 16.43 2.09 12.57
CA ALA A 397 17.48 3.09 12.41
C ALA A 397 17.41 3.62 10.97
N THR A 398 16.38 4.41 10.67
CA THR A 398 16.46 5.38 9.59
C THR A 398 16.55 6.73 10.29
N GLN A 399 17.78 7.18 10.53
CA GLN A 399 17.98 8.62 10.66
C GLN A 399 17.44 9.19 9.35
N GLY A 400 16.32 9.92 9.43
CA GLY A 400 15.75 10.58 8.26
C GLY A 400 16.86 11.37 7.61
N MET A 401 17.07 11.17 6.30
CA MET A 401 17.86 12.10 5.52
C MET A 401 17.30 13.49 5.79
N SER A 402 18.13 14.35 6.36
CA SER A 402 17.82 15.74 6.66
C SER A 402 17.22 16.37 5.41
N THR A 403 15.93 16.70 5.43
CA THR A 403 15.34 17.55 4.40
C THR A 403 16.16 18.83 4.34
N PRO A 404 16.68 19.27 3.17
CA PRO A 404 17.38 20.54 3.10
C PRO A 404 16.41 21.65 3.53
N ARG A 405 16.82 22.41 4.54
CA ARG A 405 16.10 23.57 5.07
C ARG A 405 15.70 24.48 3.90
N ARG A 406 14.40 24.54 3.63
CA ARG A 406 13.80 25.49 2.70
C ARG A 406 14.07 26.90 3.26
N SER A 407 14.90 27.68 2.57
CA SER A 407 15.07 29.10 2.86
C SER A 407 13.74 29.80 2.56
N ASN A 408 13.20 30.50 3.57
CA ASN A 408 12.00 31.31 3.43
C ASN A 408 12.39 32.64 2.76
N PRO A 409 11.89 32.99 1.56
CA PRO A 409 12.10 34.31 1.01
C PRO A 409 10.89 35.17 1.38
N ARG A 410 10.91 35.80 2.56
CA ARG A 410 9.99 36.89 2.93
C ARG A 410 10.45 37.59 4.22
N SER A 411 11.39 38.50 4.07
CA SER A 411 11.48 39.68 4.94
C SER A 411 12.01 40.85 4.13
N ASN A 412 11.10 41.74 3.78
CA ASN A 412 11.31 42.98 3.06
C ASN A 412 12.09 43.96 3.96
N PRO A 413 13.25 44.51 3.58
CA PRO A 413 13.94 45.50 4.39
C PRO A 413 13.41 46.90 4.05
N ARG A 414 12.69 47.52 4.98
CA ARG A 414 12.42 48.96 4.96
C ARG A 414 13.15 49.64 6.09
N ASN A 415 14.00 50.60 5.70
CA ASN A 415 14.52 51.75 6.43
C ASN A 415 15.02 51.54 7.86
N ARG A 416 16.34 51.69 8.04
CA ARG A 416 16.83 52.76 8.91
C ARG A 416 18.21 53.26 8.46
N SER A 417 18.23 54.58 8.33
CA SER A 417 19.30 55.50 8.01
C SER A 417 20.52 55.34 8.91
N GLY A 418 21.68 55.62 8.33
CA GLY A 418 22.98 55.33 8.93
C GLY A 418 23.37 56.17 10.13
N ASN A 419 24.42 55.69 10.80
CA ASN A 419 25.49 56.55 11.28
C ASN A 419 26.75 55.71 11.60
N ARG A 420 27.84 56.10 10.95
CA ARG A 420 29.26 56.12 11.38
C ARG A 420 29.86 54.90 12.10
N ILE A 421 30.82 54.31 11.41
CA ILE A 421 31.92 53.49 11.92
C ILE A 421 32.83 54.35 12.83
N PRO A 422 33.25 53.88 14.02
CA PRO A 422 34.48 54.32 14.66
C PRO A 422 35.62 53.33 14.35
N GLU A 423 36.76 53.87 13.93
CA GLU A 423 38.04 53.17 13.73
C GLU A 423 38.59 52.52 15.01
N PRO A 424 39.52 51.54 14.89
CA PRO A 424 39.93 50.67 15.98
C PRO A 424 41.05 51.29 16.82
N GLN A 425 40.96 51.20 18.15
CA GLN A 425 42.09 51.46 19.04
C GLN A 425 42.51 50.22 19.84
N LYS A 426 43.83 50.06 19.84
CA LYS A 426 44.72 49.03 20.35
C LYS A 426 44.41 48.55 21.77
N GLY A 427 44.60 47.24 21.97
CA GLY A 427 44.63 46.60 23.28
C GLY A 427 45.82 47.04 24.15
N GLY A 428 45.65 46.87 25.46
CA GLY A 428 46.68 47.19 26.45
C GLY A 428 46.22 46.88 27.88
N ASN A 429 46.37 45.62 28.27
CA ASN A 429 46.13 45.06 29.60
C ASN A 429 46.79 45.88 30.73
N ARG A 430 46.00 46.22 31.77
CA ARG A 430 46.52 46.70 33.07
C ARG A 430 46.96 45.53 33.94
N ARG A 431 48.26 45.49 34.25
CA ARG A 431 48.91 44.72 35.33
C ARG A 431 48.64 45.37 36.70
N ARG A 432 48.41 44.55 37.73
CA ARG A 432 49.19 44.44 39.00
C ARG A 432 48.43 43.54 39.99
N LYS A 433 48.92 42.32 40.30
CA LYS A 433 49.96 41.94 41.28
C LYS A 433 49.51 42.07 42.74
N ARG A 434 49.50 40.94 43.48
CA ARG A 434 50.35 40.65 44.66
C ARG A 434 50.05 39.24 45.20
N ARG A 435 51.07 38.35 45.22
CA ARG A 435 51.86 37.85 46.40
C ARG A 435 51.14 36.65 47.07
N ARG A 436 51.78 35.53 47.43
CA ARG A 436 53.19 35.28 47.82
C ARG A 436 53.45 33.75 47.95
N SER A 437 54.64 33.28 47.51
CA SER A 437 55.64 32.40 48.19
C SER A 437 55.22 30.99 48.67
N ASN A 438 56.06 29.95 48.72
CA ASN A 438 57.49 29.72 48.54
C ASN A 438 57.68 28.19 48.43
N GLY A 439 58.77 27.75 47.80
CA GLY A 439 59.20 26.35 47.69
C GLY A 439 60.12 26.21 46.49
#